data_AF-A0A1J5KTN1-F1
#
_entry.id   AF-A0A1J5KTN1-F1
#
_cell.length_a   1.000
_cell.length_b   1.000
_cell.length_c   1.000
_cell.angle_alpha   90.00
_cell.angle_beta   90.00
_cell.angle_gamma   90.00
#
_symmetry.space_group_name_H-M   'P 1'
#
loop_
_entity.id
_entity.type
_entity.pdbx_description
1 polymer ?
#
loop_
_entity_poly.entity_id
_entity_poly.type
_entity_poly.pdbx_seq_one_letter_code
_entity_poly.pdbx_strand_id
1 'polypeptide(L)'
;MILDSLERIPYKLFLRVCETSEYYLLDTSKKSREEATDEELKALSSIWDKMYAEHDSKQSNEQKKVFQISKNIDQLLTTNKTILFACFSLRFEMNTEMVDIIRSYNHKLSTDDTESYFNDLDRIEREANAYTIKAERYKSMLPEEQHSSKEKYTIDDIMASYSAILGVNIGDFNTITYTAYKGYEKQVNAKINSLKNSNYGK
;
A
#
# COMPACT_ATOMS: atom_id res chain seq x y z
N MET A 1 13.68 -12.31 -23.55
CA MET A 1 14.79 -12.21 -22.58
C MET A 1 14.14 -11.95 -21.24
N ILE A 2 14.46 -12.74 -20.23
CA ILE A 2 13.81 -12.63 -18.92
C ILE A 2 14.49 -11.52 -18.11
N LEU A 3 13.68 -10.60 -17.58
CA LEU A 3 14.06 -9.56 -16.65
C LEU A 3 14.01 -10.14 -15.24
N ASP A 4 15.16 -10.62 -14.78
CA ASP A 4 15.33 -11.40 -13.56
C ASP A 4 15.91 -10.59 -12.38
N SER A 5 16.21 -9.31 -12.59
CA SER A 5 16.81 -8.46 -11.56
C SER A 5 16.32 -7.01 -11.60
N LEU A 6 16.36 -6.35 -10.43
CA LEU A 6 16.05 -4.92 -10.29
C LEU A 6 17.01 -4.02 -11.08
N GLU A 7 18.18 -4.52 -11.48
CA GLU A 7 19.13 -3.79 -12.31
C GLU A 7 18.73 -3.75 -13.79
N ARG A 8 17.93 -4.72 -14.24
CA ARG A 8 17.56 -4.89 -15.66
C ARG A 8 16.15 -4.40 -15.97
N ILE A 9 15.22 -4.51 -15.02
CA ILE A 9 13.83 -4.13 -15.24
C ILE A 9 13.67 -2.59 -15.32
N PRO A 10 13.03 -2.04 -16.37
CA PRO A 10 12.64 -0.63 -16.39
C PRO A 10 11.69 -0.30 -15.25
N TYR A 11 11.87 0.86 -14.61
CA TYR A 11 11.08 1.24 -13.44
C TYR A 11 9.58 1.34 -13.72
N LYS A 12 9.20 1.89 -14.88
CA LYS A 12 7.79 1.93 -15.32
C LYS A 12 7.20 0.53 -15.50
N LEU A 13 7.99 -0.41 -16.03
CA LEU A 13 7.55 -1.79 -16.22
C LEU A 13 7.37 -2.49 -14.87
N PHE A 14 8.30 -2.27 -13.93
CA PHE A 14 8.18 -2.76 -12.56
C PHE A 14 6.86 -2.30 -11.92
N LEU A 15 6.53 -1.00 -12.00
CA LEU A 15 5.27 -0.48 -11.45
C LEU A 15 4.03 -1.06 -12.14
N ARG A 16 4.08 -1.22 -13.46
CA ARG A 16 3.00 -1.87 -14.21
C ARG A 16 2.74 -3.31 -13.74
N VAL A 17 3.80 -4.08 -13.49
CA VAL A 17 3.68 -5.44 -12.94
C VAL A 17 3.10 -5.42 -11.53
N CYS A 18 3.50 -4.45 -10.67
CA CYS A 18 2.88 -4.26 -9.35
C CYS A 18 1.37 -3.98 -9.43
N GLU A 19 0.92 -3.19 -10.40
CA GLU A 19 -0.49 -2.81 -10.55
C GLU A 19 -1.34 -3.91 -11.16
N THR A 20 -0.81 -4.60 -12.18
CA THR A 20 -1.58 -5.54 -13.02
C THR A 20 -1.39 -7.00 -12.63
N SER A 21 -0.35 -7.32 -11.86
CA SER A 21 0.09 -8.70 -11.56
C SER A 21 0.37 -9.53 -12.83
N GLU A 22 0.67 -8.87 -13.95
CA GLU A 22 0.94 -9.52 -15.24
C GLU A 22 2.41 -9.94 -15.36
N TYR A 23 2.76 -11.12 -14.84
CA TYR A 23 4.16 -11.59 -14.80
C TYR A 23 4.76 -11.91 -16.17
N TYR A 24 3.95 -12.14 -17.21
CA TYR A 24 4.44 -12.36 -18.57
C TYR A 24 5.24 -11.16 -19.10
N LEU A 25 4.98 -9.95 -18.57
CA LEU A 25 5.71 -8.72 -18.89
C LEU A 25 7.19 -8.77 -18.50
N LEU A 26 7.60 -9.72 -17.66
CA LEU A 26 9.00 -9.93 -17.29
C LEU A 26 9.79 -10.62 -18.41
N ASP A 27 9.14 -11.24 -19.38
CA ASP A 27 9.82 -11.83 -20.54
C ASP A 27 9.64 -10.94 -21.78
N THR A 28 10.71 -10.27 -22.19
CA THR A 28 10.70 -9.39 -23.36
C THR A 28 10.49 -10.12 -24.69
N SER A 29 10.53 -11.46 -24.70
CA SER A 29 10.25 -12.24 -25.91
C SER A 29 8.76 -12.51 -26.12
N LYS A 30 7.93 -12.30 -25.09
CA LYS A 30 6.48 -12.54 -25.14
C LYS A 30 5.74 -11.22 -25.32
N LYS A 31 4.85 -11.17 -26.31
CA LYS A 31 4.02 -10.00 -26.63
C LYS A 31 2.65 -10.06 -25.97
N SER A 32 2.21 -11.24 -25.59
CA SER A 32 0.90 -11.45 -24.96
C SER A 32 0.93 -12.60 -23.93
N ARG A 33 -0.04 -12.60 -23.02
CA ARG A 33 -0.25 -13.68 -22.05
C ARG A 33 -0.48 -15.04 -22.73
N GLU A 34 -1.10 -15.03 -23.89
CA GLU A 34 -1.47 -16.23 -24.67
C GLU A 34 -0.25 -16.99 -25.20
N GLU A 35 0.91 -16.33 -25.26
CA GLU A 35 2.19 -16.93 -25.64
C GLU A 35 2.92 -17.58 -24.45
N ALA A 36 2.39 -17.48 -23.23
CA ALA A 36 2.97 -18.07 -22.03
C ALA A 36 2.21 -19.31 -21.59
N THR A 37 2.92 -20.43 -21.41
CA THR A 37 2.37 -21.62 -20.78
C THR A 37 2.21 -21.41 -19.27
N ASP A 38 1.30 -22.16 -18.63
CA ASP A 38 1.06 -22.07 -17.19
C ASP A 38 2.30 -22.38 -16.33
N GLU A 39 3.18 -23.27 -16.81
CA GLU A 39 4.44 -23.61 -16.15
C GLU A 39 5.43 -22.45 -16.17
N GLU A 40 5.52 -21.74 -17.29
CA GLU A 40 6.37 -20.56 -17.42
C GLU A 40 5.84 -19.38 -16.59
N LEU A 41 4.52 -19.20 -16.53
CA LEU A 41 3.91 -18.18 -15.68
C LEU A 41 4.23 -18.40 -14.19
N LYS A 42 4.23 -19.66 -13.73
CA LYS A 42 4.66 -20.00 -12.37
C LYS A 42 6.13 -19.71 -12.14
N ALA A 43 7.00 -20.00 -13.11
CA ALA A 43 8.42 -19.68 -13.03
C ALA A 43 8.66 -18.15 -12.95
N LEU A 44 7.95 -17.38 -13.79
CA LEU A 44 8.01 -15.91 -13.77
C LEU A 44 7.46 -15.32 -12.48
N SER A 45 6.39 -15.89 -11.92
CA SER A 45 5.88 -15.52 -10.60
C SER A 45 6.94 -15.72 -9.51
N SER A 46 7.66 -16.85 -9.52
CA SER A 46 8.72 -17.10 -8.54
C SER A 46 9.91 -16.14 -8.68
N ILE A 47 10.26 -15.74 -9.92
CA ILE A 47 11.28 -14.72 -10.18
C ILE A 47 10.80 -13.36 -9.64
N TRP A 48 9.54 -13.01 -9.89
CA TRP A 48 8.94 -11.79 -9.38
C TRP A 48 8.96 -11.74 -7.85
N ASP A 49 8.58 -12.82 -7.17
CA ASP A 49 8.55 -12.88 -5.70
C ASP A 49 9.94 -12.58 -5.11
N LYS A 50 11.01 -13.11 -5.73
CA LYS A 50 12.39 -12.84 -5.32
C LYS A 50 12.76 -11.37 -5.55
N MET A 51 12.45 -10.82 -6.72
CA MET A 51 12.72 -9.41 -7.04
C MET A 51 11.95 -8.45 -6.12
N TYR A 52 10.69 -8.78 -5.82
CA TYR A 52 9.84 -7.98 -4.96
C TYR A 52 10.31 -8.03 -3.51
N ALA A 53 10.75 -9.20 -3.02
CA ALA A 53 11.40 -9.33 -1.72
C ALA A 53 12.69 -8.50 -1.64
N GLU A 54 13.49 -8.46 -2.71
CA GLU A 54 14.67 -7.60 -2.78
C GLU A 54 14.29 -6.11 -2.70
N HIS A 55 13.22 -5.69 -3.39
CA HIS A 55 12.66 -4.34 -3.28
C HIS A 55 12.23 -4.01 -1.84
N ASP A 56 11.49 -4.89 -1.18
CA ASP A 56 11.01 -4.68 0.20
C ASP A 56 12.16 -4.62 1.23
N SER A 57 13.22 -5.39 0.99
CA SER A 57 14.44 -5.34 1.80
C SER A 57 15.13 -3.96 1.73
N LYS A 58 15.02 -3.27 0.59
CA LYS A 58 15.63 -1.96 0.32
C LYS A 58 14.78 -0.77 0.77
N GLN A 59 13.54 -0.98 1.22
CA GLN A 59 12.70 0.10 1.75
C GLN A 59 13.25 0.66 3.07
N SER A 60 13.14 1.98 3.25
CA SER A 60 13.60 2.63 4.46
C SER A 60 12.76 2.20 5.68
N ASN A 61 13.35 2.25 6.88
CA ASN A 61 12.61 2.02 8.13
C ASN A 61 11.39 2.94 8.28
N GLU A 62 11.46 4.14 7.70
CA GLU A 62 10.36 5.11 7.69
C GLU A 62 9.21 4.65 6.79
N GLN A 63 9.50 4.15 5.58
CA GLN A 63 8.49 3.59 4.67
C GLN A 63 7.81 2.35 5.28
N LYS A 64 8.58 1.47 5.92
CA LYS A 64 8.03 0.31 6.65
C LYS A 64 7.12 0.73 7.79
N LYS A 65 7.49 1.79 8.51
CA LYS A 65 6.66 2.36 9.59
C LYS A 65 5.36 2.96 9.04
N VAL A 66 5.42 3.69 7.93
CA VAL A 66 4.24 4.24 7.23
C VAL A 66 3.30 3.13 6.75
N PHE A 67 3.85 2.08 6.13
CA PHE A 67 3.07 0.90 5.71
C PHE A 67 2.41 0.21 6.91
N GLN A 68 3.15 0.00 8.00
CA GLN A 68 2.59 -0.64 9.20
C GLN A 68 1.48 0.21 9.84
N ILE A 69 1.64 1.54 9.89
CA ILE A 69 0.60 2.44 10.39
C ILE A 69 -0.63 2.37 9.48
N SER A 70 -0.45 2.37 8.16
CA SER A 70 -1.54 2.26 7.17
C SER A 70 -2.30 0.93 7.31
N LYS A 71 -1.56 -0.18 7.42
CA LYS A 71 -2.13 -1.51 7.69
C LYS A 71 -2.96 -1.53 8.97
N ASN A 72 -2.46 -0.91 10.04
CA ASN A 72 -3.18 -0.83 11.31
C ASN A 72 -4.47 0.00 11.18
N ILE A 73 -4.45 1.10 10.41
CA ILE A 73 -5.64 1.90 10.10
C ILE A 73 -6.69 1.05 9.39
N ASP A 74 -6.29 0.35 8.32
CA ASP A 74 -7.20 -0.49 7.53
C ASP A 74 -7.80 -1.63 8.37
N GLN A 75 -7.00 -2.25 9.22
CA GLN A 75 -7.47 -3.29 10.14
C GLN A 75 -8.51 -2.74 11.14
N LEU A 76 -8.27 -1.57 11.72
CA LEU A 76 -9.20 -0.93 12.66
C LEU A 76 -10.52 -0.54 11.97
N LEU A 77 -10.45 0.05 10.78
CA LEU A 77 -11.64 0.44 10.01
C LEU A 77 -12.44 -0.76 9.52
N THR A 78 -11.75 -1.84 9.11
CA THR A 78 -12.40 -3.08 8.72
C THR A 78 -13.09 -3.73 9.91
N THR A 79 -12.41 -3.79 11.07
CA THR A 79 -12.99 -4.33 12.31
C THR A 79 -14.24 -3.56 12.71
N ASN A 80 -14.20 -2.23 12.69
CA ASN A 80 -15.37 -1.39 12.95
C ASN A 80 -16.53 -1.73 12.00
N LYS A 81 -16.29 -1.75 10.68
CA LYS A 81 -17.32 -2.07 9.69
C LYS A 81 -17.93 -3.45 9.90
N THR A 82 -17.09 -4.46 10.13
CA THR A 82 -17.55 -5.84 10.38
C THR A 82 -18.47 -5.91 11.58
N ILE A 83 -18.11 -5.27 12.70
CA ILE A 83 -18.94 -5.25 13.91
C ILE A 83 -20.25 -4.50 13.66
N LEU A 84 -20.22 -3.35 12.99
CA LEU A 84 -21.43 -2.58 12.68
C LEU A 84 -22.38 -3.36 11.78
N PHE A 85 -21.87 -4.06 10.75
CA PHE A 85 -22.69 -4.90 9.88
C PHE A 85 -23.26 -6.11 10.62
N ALA A 86 -22.49 -6.72 11.52
CA ALA A 86 -22.98 -7.79 12.37
C ALA A 86 -24.11 -7.30 13.29
N CYS A 87 -23.92 -6.17 13.98
CA CYS A 87 -24.95 -5.55 14.81
C CYS A 87 -26.21 -5.20 13.99
N PHE A 88 -26.06 -4.60 12.81
CA PHE A 88 -27.18 -4.24 11.95
C PHE A 88 -27.99 -5.48 11.52
N SER A 89 -27.29 -6.54 11.12
CA SER A 89 -27.94 -7.81 10.73
C SER A 89 -28.71 -8.41 11.90
N LEU A 90 -28.10 -8.42 13.09
CA LEU A 90 -28.67 -8.95 14.32
C LEU A 90 -29.91 -8.17 14.82
N ARG A 91 -30.03 -6.88 14.49
CA ARG A 91 -31.26 -6.11 14.78
C ARG A 91 -32.47 -6.59 13.95
N PHE A 92 -32.23 -7.14 12.77
CA PHE A 92 -33.30 -7.62 11.89
C PHE A 92 -33.63 -9.08 12.16
N GLU A 93 -32.61 -9.94 12.22
CA GLU A 93 -32.76 -11.37 12.44
C GLU A 93 -31.56 -11.92 13.23
N MET A 94 -31.86 -12.77 14.23
CA MET A 94 -30.82 -13.41 15.01
C MET A 94 -30.10 -14.49 14.17
N ASN A 95 -28.92 -14.13 13.66
CA ASN A 95 -28.05 -15.03 12.91
C ASN A 95 -26.87 -15.48 13.77
N THR A 96 -26.71 -16.79 13.95
CA THR A 96 -25.64 -17.41 14.75
C THR A 96 -24.24 -17.05 14.26
N GLU A 97 -24.03 -16.95 12.94
CA GLU A 97 -22.74 -16.55 12.37
C GLU A 97 -22.36 -15.12 12.78
N MET A 98 -23.34 -14.21 12.80
CA MET A 98 -23.12 -12.81 13.21
C MET A 98 -22.84 -12.70 14.71
N VAL A 99 -23.48 -13.53 15.53
CA VAL A 99 -23.19 -13.65 16.96
C VAL A 99 -21.75 -14.12 17.19
N ASP A 100 -21.30 -15.13 16.43
CA ASP A 100 -19.93 -15.64 16.53
C ASP A 100 -18.90 -14.62 16.07
N ILE A 101 -19.19 -13.84 15.02
CA ILE A 101 -18.35 -12.72 14.59
C ILE A 101 -18.18 -11.71 15.72
N ILE A 102 -19.27 -11.27 16.36
CA ILE A 102 -19.22 -10.32 17.49
C ILE A 102 -18.38 -10.88 18.66
N ARG A 103 -18.60 -12.16 19.00
CA ARG A 103 -17.85 -12.83 20.08
C ARG A 103 -16.37 -13.01 19.75
N SER A 104 -16.01 -13.20 18.48
CA SER A 104 -14.61 -13.29 18.04
C SER A 104 -13.82 -12.00 18.29
N TYR A 105 -14.51 -10.86 18.32
CA TYR A 105 -13.95 -9.55 18.69
C TYR A 105 -14.03 -9.26 20.20
N ASN A 106 -14.28 -10.28 21.03
CA ASN A 106 -14.39 -10.21 22.49
C ASN A 106 -15.58 -9.39 23.03
N HIS A 107 -16.62 -9.18 22.21
CA HIS A 107 -17.85 -8.56 22.70
C HIS A 107 -18.79 -9.61 23.30
N LYS A 108 -19.41 -9.26 24.44
CA LYS A 108 -20.43 -10.08 25.09
C LYS A 108 -21.81 -9.66 24.58
N LEU A 109 -22.59 -10.65 24.15
CA LEU A 109 -23.95 -10.49 23.67
C LEU A 109 -24.86 -11.49 24.40
N SER A 110 -25.75 -10.95 25.22
CA SER A 110 -26.79 -11.71 25.92
C SER A 110 -27.91 -12.07 24.95
N THR A 111 -28.21 -13.36 24.78
CA THR A 111 -29.26 -13.85 23.87
C THR A 111 -30.54 -14.29 24.58
N ASP A 112 -30.52 -14.30 25.92
CA ASP A 112 -31.57 -14.90 26.74
C ASP A 112 -32.75 -13.96 27.03
N ASP A 113 -32.51 -12.64 26.90
CA ASP A 113 -33.49 -11.59 27.15
C ASP A 113 -33.45 -10.53 26.04
N THR A 114 -34.63 -10.11 25.57
CA THR A 114 -34.76 -9.20 24.42
C THR A 114 -34.26 -7.80 24.73
N GLU A 115 -34.54 -7.29 25.93
CA GLU A 115 -34.09 -5.95 26.34
C GLU A 115 -32.56 -5.91 26.49
N SER A 116 -32.00 -6.92 27.16
CA SER A 116 -30.56 -7.10 27.33
C SER A 116 -29.84 -7.25 25.98
N TYR A 117 -30.44 -7.98 25.03
CA TYR A 117 -29.90 -8.17 23.68
C TYR A 117 -29.74 -6.85 22.91
N PHE A 118 -30.80 -6.03 22.82
CA PHE A 118 -30.73 -4.76 22.11
C PHE A 118 -29.82 -3.74 22.81
N ASN A 119 -29.82 -3.72 24.15
CA ASN A 119 -28.91 -2.88 24.93
C ASN A 119 -27.43 -3.27 24.73
N ASP A 120 -27.14 -4.58 24.65
CA ASP A 120 -25.80 -5.07 24.34
C ASP A 120 -25.38 -4.67 22.91
N LEU A 121 -26.28 -4.75 21.92
CA LEU A 121 -26.00 -4.29 20.54
C LEU A 121 -25.67 -2.80 20.48
N ASP A 122 -26.46 -1.95 21.15
CA ASP A 122 -26.20 -0.50 21.24
C ASP A 122 -24.84 -0.20 21.91
N ARG A 123 -24.49 -0.96 22.97
CA ARG A 123 -23.19 -0.83 23.64
C ARG A 123 -22.05 -1.21 22.70
N ILE A 124 -22.16 -2.35 22.02
CA ILE A 124 -21.14 -2.87 21.11
C ILE A 124 -20.92 -1.89 19.94
N GLU A 125 -21.99 -1.31 19.39
CA GLU A 125 -21.90 -0.31 18.34
C GLU A 125 -21.14 0.95 18.80
N ARG A 126 -21.39 1.42 20.02
CA ARG A 126 -20.63 2.54 20.61
C ARG A 126 -19.17 2.19 20.84
N GLU A 127 -18.88 0.98 21.33
CA GLU A 127 -17.51 0.49 21.53
C GLU A 127 -16.77 0.37 20.19
N ALA A 128 -17.44 -0.10 19.14
CA ALA A 128 -16.87 -0.22 17.81
C ALA A 128 -16.47 1.15 17.24
N ASN A 129 -17.18 2.22 17.56
CA ASN A 129 -16.81 3.58 17.16
C ASN A 129 -15.50 4.06 17.81
N ALA A 130 -15.01 3.43 18.89
CA ALA A 130 -13.68 3.74 19.41
C ALA A 130 -12.55 3.34 18.42
N TYR A 131 -12.81 2.39 17.51
CA TYR A 131 -11.83 2.00 16.49
C TYR A 131 -11.60 3.10 15.44
N THR A 132 -12.63 3.89 15.10
CA THR A 132 -12.47 5.02 14.15
C THR A 132 -11.62 6.12 14.78
N ILE A 133 -11.85 6.46 16.05
CA ILE A 133 -11.02 7.42 16.80
C ILE A 133 -9.56 6.97 16.86
N LYS A 134 -9.31 5.67 17.11
CA LYS A 134 -7.95 5.11 17.07
C LYS A 134 -7.34 5.20 15.67
N ALA A 135 -8.12 4.91 14.63
CA ALA A 135 -7.67 5.01 13.24
C ALA A 135 -7.31 6.46 12.87
N GLU A 136 -8.10 7.45 13.28
CA GLU A 136 -7.79 8.88 13.09
C GLU A 136 -6.49 9.29 13.79
N ARG A 137 -6.25 8.80 15.01
CA ARG A 137 -4.99 9.02 15.72
C ARG A 137 -3.80 8.39 15.01
N TYR A 138 -3.96 7.23 14.39
CA TYR A 138 -2.90 6.65 13.56
C TYR A 138 -2.72 7.43 12.26
N LYS A 139 -3.81 7.94 11.67
CA LYS A 139 -3.76 8.77 10.47
C LYS A 139 -2.96 10.05 10.68
N SER A 140 -3.05 10.68 11.86
CA SER A 140 -2.22 11.86 12.18
C SER A 140 -0.74 11.55 12.38
N MET A 141 -0.34 10.26 12.49
CA MET A 141 1.06 9.84 12.51
C MET A 141 1.62 9.53 11.12
N LEU A 142 0.76 9.47 10.10
CA LEU A 142 1.23 9.40 8.72
C LEU A 142 1.82 10.76 8.32
N PRO A 143 2.82 10.80 7.43
CA PRO A 143 3.24 12.05 6.80
C PRO A 143 1.99 12.75 6.28
N GLU A 144 1.86 14.05 6.55
CA GLU A 144 0.76 14.82 5.98
C GLU A 144 0.71 14.52 4.48
N GLU A 145 -0.46 14.10 3.98
CA GLU A 145 -0.71 14.15 2.55
C GLU A 145 -0.36 15.57 2.16
N GLN A 146 0.77 15.74 1.47
CA GLN A 146 1.05 17.03 0.86
C GLN A 146 -0.19 17.27 0.03
N HIS A 147 -0.99 18.26 0.43
CA HIS A 147 -2.09 18.80 -0.35
C HIS A 147 -1.44 19.36 -1.62
N SER A 148 -1.07 18.42 -2.47
CA SER A 148 -0.46 18.63 -3.75
C SER A 148 -1.63 19.18 -4.55
N SER A 149 -1.44 20.43 -4.95
CA SER A 149 -2.11 21.04 -6.09
C SER A 149 -2.65 19.96 -7.04
N LYS A 150 -3.88 20.16 -7.52
CA LYS A 150 -4.71 19.29 -8.40
C LYS A 150 -4.03 18.65 -9.63
N GLU A 151 -2.73 18.78 -9.82
CA GLU A 151 -1.92 18.14 -10.85
C GLU A 151 -1.38 16.79 -10.36
N LYS A 152 -1.94 15.71 -10.91
CA LYS A 152 -1.36 14.38 -10.80
C LYS A 152 -0.07 14.35 -11.61
N TYR A 153 1.08 14.45 -10.95
CA TYR A 153 2.38 14.24 -11.60
C TYR A 153 2.51 12.80 -12.07
N THR A 154 2.91 12.62 -13.32
CA THR A 154 3.29 11.33 -13.89
C THR A 154 4.74 10.98 -13.50
N ILE A 155 5.14 9.72 -13.69
CA ILE A 155 6.55 9.31 -13.49
C ILE A 155 7.49 10.09 -14.41
N ASP A 156 7.02 10.45 -15.60
CA ASP A 156 7.81 11.25 -16.55
C ASP A 156 8.06 12.65 -16.01
N ASP A 157 7.05 13.27 -15.38
CA ASP A 157 7.22 14.57 -14.72
C ASP A 157 8.20 14.49 -13.55
N ILE A 158 8.19 13.38 -12.80
CA ILE A 158 9.12 13.13 -11.70
C ILE A 158 10.55 12.97 -12.24
N MET A 159 10.77 12.15 -13.27
CA MET A 159 12.10 11.95 -13.86
C MET A 159 12.63 13.21 -14.56
N ALA A 160 11.76 14.00 -15.19
CA ALA A 160 12.10 15.32 -15.71
C ALA A 160 12.53 16.27 -14.59
N SER A 161 11.81 16.26 -13.46
CA SER A 161 12.17 17.04 -12.28
C SER A 161 13.52 16.62 -11.70
N TYR A 162 13.82 15.31 -11.66
CA TYR A 162 15.14 14.81 -11.25
C TYR A 162 16.25 15.31 -12.17
N SER A 163 16.01 15.29 -13.49
CA SER A 163 16.96 15.82 -14.48
C SER A 163 17.24 17.31 -14.22
N ALA A 164 16.19 18.11 -13.99
CA ALA A 164 16.31 19.53 -13.69
C ALA A 164 17.05 19.80 -12.37
N ILE A 165 16.71 19.08 -11.30
CA ILE A 165 17.33 19.26 -9.98
C ILE A 165 18.81 18.87 -10.01
N LEU A 166 19.14 17.74 -10.65
CA LEU A 166 20.52 17.25 -10.73
C LEU A 166 21.35 18.05 -11.74
N GLY A 167 20.71 18.66 -12.75
CA GLY A 167 21.39 19.35 -13.84
C GLY A 167 21.98 18.39 -14.88
N VAL A 168 21.42 17.19 -15.01
CA VAL A 168 21.87 16.15 -15.95
C VAL A 168 20.70 15.66 -16.78
N ASN A 169 20.95 15.32 -18.04
CA ASN A 169 19.95 14.66 -18.88
C ASN A 169 19.92 13.17 -18.56
N ILE A 170 18.83 12.69 -17.96
CA ILE A 170 18.64 11.27 -17.59
C ILE A 170 18.38 10.38 -18.82
N GLY A 171 17.96 10.94 -19.96
CA GLY A 171 17.72 10.19 -21.20
C GLY A 171 16.28 9.67 -21.35
N ASP A 172 16.09 8.53 -22.02
CA ASP A 172 14.76 7.95 -22.25
C ASP A 172 14.21 7.28 -20.98
N PHE A 173 13.17 7.91 -20.41
CA PHE A 173 12.49 7.50 -19.18
C PHE A 173 11.87 6.09 -19.24
N ASN A 174 11.59 5.56 -20.45
CA ASN A 174 11.06 4.21 -20.60
C ASN A 174 12.12 3.11 -20.41
N THR A 175 13.40 3.48 -20.48
CA THR A 175 14.54 2.55 -20.38
C THR A 175 15.24 2.61 -19.02
N ILE A 176 14.91 3.60 -18.19
CA ILE A 176 15.52 3.77 -16.87
C ILE A 176 15.17 2.60 -15.98
N THR A 177 16.20 1.86 -15.58
CA THR A 177 16.05 0.67 -14.74
C THR A 177 15.68 1.04 -13.32
N TYR A 178 15.08 0.10 -12.59
CA TYR A 178 14.65 0.31 -11.21
C TYR A 178 15.80 0.82 -10.32
N THR A 179 16.98 0.17 -10.39
CA THR A 179 18.15 0.58 -9.61
C THR A 179 18.64 1.98 -9.99
N ALA A 180 18.62 2.35 -11.28
CA ALA A 180 19.00 3.68 -11.73
C ALA A 180 18.03 4.75 -11.20
N TYR A 181 16.72 4.50 -11.30
CA TYR A 181 15.69 5.40 -10.75
C TYR A 181 15.90 5.66 -9.25
N LYS A 182 16.09 4.60 -8.45
CA LYS A 182 16.35 4.73 -7.01
C LYS A 182 17.67 5.46 -6.71
N GLY A 183 18.67 5.30 -7.56
CA GLY A 183 19.91 6.08 -7.50
C GLY A 183 19.66 7.59 -7.66
N TYR A 184 18.89 7.99 -8.67
CA TYR A 184 18.53 9.39 -8.90
C TYR A 184 17.68 9.96 -7.77
N GLU A 185 16.67 9.22 -7.30
CA GLU A 185 15.84 9.60 -6.14
C GLU A 185 16.71 9.92 -4.91
N LYS A 186 17.69 9.06 -4.61
CA LYS A 186 18.61 9.26 -3.49
C LYS A 186 19.48 10.52 -3.66
N GLN A 187 20.00 10.76 -4.87
CA GLN A 187 20.83 11.94 -5.14
C GLN A 187 20.02 13.24 -5.06
N VAL A 188 18.79 13.24 -5.59
CA VAL A 188 17.87 14.37 -5.50
C VAL A 188 17.53 14.69 -4.05
N ASN A 189 17.15 13.67 -3.26
CA ASN A 189 16.86 13.84 -1.84
C ASN A 189 18.08 14.39 -1.07
N ALA A 190 19.29 13.89 -1.36
CA ALA A 190 20.51 14.42 -0.76
C ALA A 190 20.72 15.90 -1.11
N LYS A 191 20.55 16.28 -2.38
CA LYS A 191 20.70 17.67 -2.84
C LYS A 191 19.66 18.60 -2.21
N ILE A 192 18.39 18.18 -2.15
CA ILE A 192 17.31 18.93 -1.49
C ILE A 192 17.62 19.13 -0.01
N ASN A 193 18.06 18.08 0.69
CA ASN A 193 18.39 18.16 2.12
C ASN A 193 19.59 19.09 2.36
N SER A 194 20.63 19.04 1.51
CA SER A 194 21.75 19.98 1.58
C SER A 194 21.31 21.44 1.38
N LEU A 195 20.40 21.70 0.43
CA LEU A 195 19.85 23.04 0.20
C LEU A 195 19.01 23.55 1.38
N LYS A 196 18.16 22.68 1.95
CA LYS A 196 17.38 23.01 3.17
C LYS A 196 18.32 23.38 4.31
N ASN A 197 19.33 22.56 4.61
CA ASN A 197 20.27 22.80 5.70
C ASN A 197 21.15 24.05 5.45
N SER A 198 21.51 24.33 4.20
CA SER A 198 22.26 25.54 3.84
C SER A 198 21.44 26.83 4.02
N ASN A 199 20.12 26.78 3.89
CA ASN A 199 19.24 27.94 4.05
C ASN A 199 18.91 28.25 5.51
N TYR A 200 19.03 27.30 6.43
CA TYR A 200 18.91 27.53 7.88
C TYR A 200 20.22 28.02 8.54
N GLY A 201 21.32 28.06 7.78
CA GLY A 201 22.63 28.54 8.25
C GLY A 201 22.97 29.97 7.82
N LYS A 202 22.00 30.74 7.32
CA LYS A 202 22.14 32.18 7.01
C LYS A 202 21.16 33.01 7.83
#